data_AF-A0A7Y0C531-F1
#
_entry.id   AF-A0A7Y0C531-F1
#
_cell.length_a   1.000
_cell.length_b   1.000
_cell.length_c   1.000
_cell.angle_alpha   90.00
_cell.angle_beta   90.00
_cell.angle_gamma   90.00
#
_symmetry.space_group_name_H-M   'P 1'
#
loop_
_entity.id
_entity.type
_entity.pdbx_description
1 polymer ?
#
loop_
_entity_poly.entity_id
_entity_poly.type
_entity_poly.pdbx_seq_one_letter_code
_entity_poly.pdbx_strand_id
1 'polypeptide(L)'
;MRMESLPPTLYKYFGPDRINVLQNCLLRYSPLGAFNDPFEGQPEVTSLTTEARARESLKAILPQETRSAYDQLPAEARAMVSYELWEQQLVQQMKSKEPELIRATHGLTPMLRSLMTK
;
A
#
# COMPACT_ATOMS: atom_id res chain seq x y z
N MET A 1 32.12 1.71 -5.72
CA MET A 1 32.35 2.22 -4.35
C MET A 1 32.04 1.06 -3.41
N ARG A 2 33.00 0.56 -2.63
CA ARG A 2 32.78 -0.58 -1.72
C ARG A 2 31.86 -0.12 -0.59
N MET A 3 30.75 -0.83 -0.37
CA MET A 3 29.97 -0.70 0.86
C MET A 3 30.80 -1.32 1.98
N GLU A 4 31.60 -0.50 2.66
CA GLU A 4 32.18 -0.90 3.94
C GLU A 4 31.03 -1.08 4.94
N SER A 5 31.02 -2.20 5.65
CA SER A 5 29.99 -2.54 6.63
C SER A 5 29.91 -1.43 7.68
N LEU A 6 28.73 -0.83 7.85
CA LEU A 6 28.49 0.22 8.83
C LEU A 6 28.86 -0.27 10.25
N PRO A 7 29.33 0.61 11.14
CA PRO A 7 29.65 0.24 12.51
C PRO A 7 28.39 -0.28 13.23
N PRO A 8 28.53 -1.28 14.10
CA PRO A 8 27.39 -1.87 14.82
C PRO A 8 26.72 -0.90 15.81
N THR A 9 27.41 0.18 16.19
CA THR A 9 26.92 1.17 17.15
C THR A 9 27.21 2.58 16.66
N LEU A 10 26.19 3.44 16.71
CA LEU A 10 26.30 4.88 16.46
C LEU A 10 26.24 5.63 17.79
N TYR A 11 27.18 6.55 17.99
CA TYR A 11 27.19 7.45 19.14
C TYR A 11 26.90 8.87 18.66
N LYS A 12 25.95 9.53 19.31
CA LYS A 12 25.74 10.98 19.16
C LYS A 12 26.44 11.69 20.31
N TYR A 13 27.46 12.47 20.01
CA TYR A 13 28.16 13.27 21.01
C TYR A 13 27.31 14.46 21.44
N PHE A 14 27.27 14.72 22.74
CA PHE A 14 26.65 15.90 23.34
C PHE A 14 27.70 16.65 24.14
N GLY A 15 27.76 17.97 23.99
CA GLY A 15 28.63 18.82 24.80
C GLY A 15 28.25 18.78 26.28
N PRO A 16 29.19 19.13 27.18
CA PRO A 16 28.95 19.14 28.63
C PRO A 16 27.80 20.08 29.05
N ASP A 17 27.52 21.12 28.26
CA ASP A 17 26.39 22.04 28.41
C ASP A 17 25.01 21.37 28.27
N ARG A 18 24.95 20.15 27.74
CA ARG A 18 23.70 19.39 27.51
C ARG A 18 23.47 18.25 28.50
N ILE A 19 24.35 18.06 29.49
CA ILE A 19 24.22 16.97 30.46
C ILE A 19 22.91 17.05 31.26
N ASN A 20 22.45 18.27 31.56
CA ASN A 20 21.20 18.50 32.28
C ASN A 20 19.97 18.05 31.49
N VAL A 21 20.02 18.06 30.15
CA VAL A 21 18.94 17.59 29.28
C VAL A 21 18.75 16.08 29.45
N LEU A 22 19.86 15.34 29.55
CA LEU A 22 19.84 13.89 29.76
C LEU A 22 19.43 13.53 31.19
N GLN A 23 20.02 14.19 32.20
CA GLN A 23 19.75 13.91 33.61
C GLN A 23 18.30 14.21 34.02
N ASN A 24 17.70 15.25 33.45
CA ASN A 24 16.34 15.67 33.77
C ASN A 24 15.30 15.16 32.77
N CYS A 25 15.66 14.21 31.89
CA CYS A 25 14.76 13.64 30.88
C CYS A 25 14.04 14.69 30.02
N LEU A 26 14.73 15.76 29.61
CA LEU A 26 14.15 16.88 28.86
C LEU A 26 14.13 16.65 27.34
N LEU A 27 14.40 15.42 26.89
CA LEU A 27 14.25 15.02 25.50
C LEU A 27 12.75 15.00 25.15
N ARG A 28 12.38 15.72 24.10
CA ARG A 28 11.00 15.80 23.60
C ARG A 28 10.98 15.53 22.11
N TYR A 29 9.88 14.96 21.65
CA TYR A 29 9.59 14.88 20.22
C TYR A 29 9.37 16.29 19.67
N SER A 30 9.99 16.59 18.54
CA SER A 30 9.64 17.77 17.76
C SER A 30 8.27 17.55 17.13
N PRO A 31 7.30 18.49 17.27
CA PRO A 31 6.08 18.41 16.51
C PRO A 31 6.40 18.54 15.02
N LEU A 32 5.54 17.99 14.15
CA LEU A 32 5.78 17.99 12.69
C LEU A 32 6.02 19.41 12.11
N GLY A 33 5.43 20.45 12.71
CA GLY A 33 5.63 21.83 12.28
C GLY A 33 6.92 22.51 12.75
N ALA A 34 7.75 21.84 13.57
CA ALA A 34 9.04 22.37 14.02
C ALA A 34 10.22 21.96 13.11
N PHE A 35 9.95 21.08 12.15
CA PHE A 35 10.88 20.66 11.11
C PHE A 35 11.06 21.77 10.08
N ASN A 36 12.30 22.00 9.64
CA ASN A 36 12.63 23.04 8.68
C ASN A 36 12.53 22.55 7.22
N ASP A 37 12.38 21.23 7.03
CA ASP A 37 12.10 20.63 5.73
C ASP A 37 10.58 20.38 5.58
N PRO A 38 9.92 20.90 4.51
CA PRO A 38 8.51 20.63 4.25
C PRO A 38 8.18 19.15 3.96
N PHE A 39 9.19 18.30 3.76
CA PHE A 39 9.06 16.87 3.51
C PHE A 39 9.37 16.00 4.73
N GLU A 40 9.95 16.54 5.82
CA GLU A 40 10.38 15.76 7.01
C GLU A 40 9.23 15.01 7.70
N GLY A 41 7.99 15.45 7.53
CA GLY A 41 6.79 14.82 8.08
C GLY A 41 5.96 14.00 7.10
N GLN A 42 6.36 13.93 5.82
CA GLN A 42 5.55 13.23 4.81
C GLN A 42 5.82 11.72 4.85
N PRO A 43 4.76 10.88 4.95
CA PRO A 43 4.95 9.44 4.96
C PRO A 43 5.48 8.95 3.60
N GLU A 44 6.45 8.05 3.64
CA GLU A 44 6.98 7.43 2.43
C GLU A 44 6.01 6.35 1.92
N VAL A 45 5.12 6.72 0.99
CA VAL A 45 4.15 5.79 0.40
C VAL A 45 4.76 5.04 -0.79
N THR A 46 5.49 3.95 -0.55
CA THR A 46 6.18 3.17 -1.60
C THR A 46 5.27 2.21 -2.37
N SER A 47 4.17 1.76 -1.74
CA SER A 47 3.17 0.88 -2.36
C SER A 47 1.82 1.05 -1.66
N LEU A 48 0.73 0.77 -2.39
CA LEU A 48 -0.62 0.78 -1.81
C LEU A 48 -0.95 -0.50 -1.05
N THR A 49 -0.34 -1.61 -1.45
CA THR A 49 -0.56 -2.94 -0.90
C THR A 49 0.59 -3.84 -1.27
N THR A 50 0.76 -4.94 -0.53
CA THR A 50 1.66 -6.02 -0.93
C THR A 50 0.99 -6.93 -1.95
N GLU A 51 1.75 -7.63 -2.77
CA GLU A 51 1.17 -8.59 -3.73
C GLU A 51 0.31 -9.65 -3.02
N ALA A 52 0.76 -10.18 -1.88
CA ALA A 52 0.02 -11.16 -1.10
C ALA A 52 -1.36 -10.62 -0.67
N ARG A 53 -1.39 -9.40 -0.13
CA ARG A 53 -2.63 -8.75 0.30
C ARG A 53 -3.53 -8.37 -0.87
N ALA A 54 -2.95 -7.98 -2.02
CA ALA A 54 -3.71 -7.74 -3.25
C ALA A 54 -4.43 -9.02 -3.71
N ARG A 55 -3.73 -10.16 -3.72
CA ARG A 55 -4.31 -11.46 -4.08
C ARG A 55 -5.42 -11.89 -3.12
N GLU A 56 -5.21 -11.73 -1.83
CA GLU A 56 -6.22 -12.02 -0.81
C GLU A 56 -7.47 -11.16 -1.01
N SER A 57 -7.29 -9.86 -1.27
CA SER A 57 -8.40 -8.93 -1.51
C SER A 57 -9.18 -9.32 -2.77
N LEU A 58 -8.48 -9.65 -3.86
CA LEU A 58 -9.12 -10.13 -5.09
C LEU A 58 -9.94 -11.39 -4.84
N LYS A 59 -9.39 -12.38 -4.13
CA LYS A 59 -10.10 -13.63 -3.81
C LYS A 59 -11.34 -13.40 -2.93
N ALA A 60 -11.27 -12.47 -1.99
CA ALA A 60 -12.38 -12.16 -1.10
C ALA A 60 -13.55 -11.47 -1.83
N ILE A 61 -13.24 -10.60 -2.79
CA ILE A 61 -14.23 -9.77 -3.48
C ILE A 61 -14.83 -10.50 -4.71
N LEU A 62 -14.04 -11.34 -5.38
CA LEU A 62 -14.42 -12.02 -6.62
C LEU A 62 -15.80 -12.71 -6.59
N PRO A 63 -16.17 -13.53 -5.59
CA PRO A 63 -17.45 -14.24 -5.59
C PRO A 63 -18.65 -13.27 -5.58
N GLN A 64 -18.59 -12.23 -4.76
CA GLN A 64 -19.66 -11.24 -4.62
C GLN A 64 -19.81 -10.42 -5.90
N GLU A 65 -18.70 -9.94 -6.47
CA GLU A 65 -18.72 -9.15 -7.70
C GLU A 65 -19.16 -9.98 -8.91
N THR A 66 -18.78 -11.25 -8.96
CA THR A 66 -19.22 -12.18 -10.03
C THR A 66 -20.74 -12.32 -10.02
N ARG A 67 -21.33 -12.48 -8.83
CA ARG A 67 -22.77 -12.57 -8.65
C ARG A 67 -23.48 -11.27 -9.01
N SER A 68 -22.96 -10.15 -8.50
CA SER A 68 -23.49 -8.82 -8.80
C SER A 68 -23.49 -8.51 -10.30
N ALA A 69 -22.38 -8.82 -10.99
CA ALA A 69 -22.25 -8.63 -12.43
C ALA A 69 -23.22 -9.52 -13.22
N TYR A 70 -23.42 -10.78 -12.79
CA TYR A 70 -24.39 -11.67 -13.43
C TYR A 70 -25.82 -11.17 -13.29
N ASP A 71 -26.20 -10.68 -12.12
CA ASP A 71 -27.56 -10.19 -11.86
C ASP A 71 -27.88 -8.91 -12.66
N GLN A 72 -26.85 -8.16 -13.06
CA GLN A 72 -26.95 -6.98 -13.93
C GLN A 72 -27.06 -7.31 -15.42
N LEU A 73 -26.89 -8.58 -15.82
CA LEU A 73 -27.02 -8.98 -17.22
C LEU A 73 -28.48 -8.86 -17.71
N PRO A 74 -28.71 -8.48 -18.98
CA PRO A 74 -30.02 -8.53 -19.61
C PRO A 74 -30.68 -9.90 -19.47
N ALA A 75 -32.01 -9.93 -19.42
CA ALA A 75 -32.76 -11.18 -19.29
C ALA A 75 -32.45 -12.16 -20.42
N GLU A 76 -32.22 -11.69 -21.65
CA GLU A 76 -31.83 -12.57 -22.76
C GLU A 76 -30.48 -13.23 -22.50
N ALA A 77 -29.51 -12.49 -21.95
CA ALA A 77 -28.18 -13.03 -21.64
C ALA A 77 -28.21 -14.05 -20.50
N ARG A 78 -29.00 -13.80 -19.44
CA ARG A 78 -29.20 -14.76 -18.34
C ARG A 78 -29.95 -16.03 -18.75
N ALA A 79 -30.72 -15.98 -19.83
CA ALA A 79 -31.37 -17.16 -20.40
C ALA A 79 -30.40 -18.02 -21.24
N MET A 80 -29.32 -17.42 -21.76
CA MET A 80 -28.33 -18.09 -22.62
C MET A 80 -27.13 -18.66 -21.84
N VAL A 81 -26.78 -18.07 -20.69
CA VAL A 81 -25.64 -18.50 -19.89
C VAL A 81 -26.11 -18.76 -18.46
N SER A 82 -25.78 -19.94 -17.92
CA SER A 82 -26.05 -20.21 -16.50
C SER A 82 -25.07 -19.46 -15.62
N TYR A 83 -25.43 -19.24 -14.35
CA TYR A 83 -24.53 -18.62 -13.38
C TYR A 83 -23.25 -19.43 -13.21
N GLU A 84 -23.32 -20.76 -13.19
CA GLU A 84 -22.16 -21.64 -13.02
C GLU A 84 -21.18 -21.50 -14.19
N LEU A 85 -21.69 -21.43 -15.43
CA LEU A 85 -20.84 -21.25 -16.60
C LEU A 85 -20.21 -19.85 -16.62
N TRP A 86 -20.99 -18.83 -16.25
CA TRP A 86 -20.50 -17.46 -16.08
C TRP A 86 -19.38 -17.37 -15.04
N GLU A 87 -19.59 -17.94 -13.86
CA GLU A 87 -18.62 -17.94 -12.77
C GLU A 87 -17.32 -18.65 -13.18
N GLN A 88 -17.41 -19.82 -13.81
CA GLN A 88 -16.23 -20.54 -14.29
C GLN A 88 -15.43 -19.73 -15.30
N GLN A 89 -16.10 -19.10 -16.28
CA GLN A 89 -15.42 -18.27 -17.26
C GLN A 89 -14.78 -17.04 -16.62
N LEU A 90 -15.50 -16.35 -15.75
CA LEU A 90 -15.01 -15.13 -15.12
C LEU A 90 -13.84 -15.40 -14.19
N VAL A 91 -13.90 -16.46 -13.36
CA VAL A 91 -12.79 -16.89 -12.51
C VAL A 91 -11.57 -17.25 -13.35
N GLN A 92 -11.74 -17.94 -14.47
CA GLN A 92 -10.62 -18.31 -15.34
C GLN A 92 -9.97 -17.08 -15.98
N GLN A 93 -10.77 -16.11 -16.45
CA GLN A 93 -10.25 -14.85 -16.98
C GLN A 93 -9.56 -14.00 -15.90
N MET A 94 -10.10 -13.99 -14.68
CA MET A 94 -9.53 -13.22 -13.58
C MET A 94 -8.21 -13.81 -13.10
N LYS A 95 -8.06 -15.14 -13.08
CA LYS A 95 -6.77 -15.80 -12.82
C LYS A 95 -5.71 -15.47 -13.86
N SER A 96 -6.08 -15.41 -15.15
CA SER A 96 -5.10 -15.09 -16.20
C SER A 96 -4.65 -13.63 -16.15
N LYS A 97 -5.54 -12.73 -15.74
CA LYS A 97 -5.26 -11.28 -15.60
C LYS A 97 -4.77 -10.86 -14.21
N GLU A 98 -4.74 -11.76 -13.23
CA GLU A 98 -4.32 -11.47 -11.86
C GLU A 98 -2.98 -10.71 -11.79
N PRO A 99 -1.90 -11.11 -12.52
CA PRO A 99 -0.64 -10.38 -12.48
C PRO A 99 -0.73 -8.95 -13.02
N GLU A 100 -1.56 -8.72 -14.04
CA GLU A 100 -1.77 -7.39 -14.63
C GLU A 100 -2.55 -6.50 -13.67
N LEU A 101 -3.58 -7.03 -13.01
CA LEU A 101 -4.36 -6.31 -12.00
C LEU A 101 -3.49 -5.90 -10.81
N ILE A 102 -2.65 -6.81 -10.31
CA ILE A 102 -1.70 -6.51 -9.23
C ILE A 102 -0.71 -5.44 -9.69
N ARG A 103 -0.16 -5.56 -10.90
CA ARG A 103 0.74 -4.53 -11.47
C ARG A 103 0.06 -3.18 -11.60
N ALA A 104 -1.23 -3.15 -11.97
CA ALA A 104 -2.00 -1.91 -12.05
C ALA A 104 -2.10 -1.22 -10.69
N THR A 105 -2.21 -1.96 -9.58
CA THR A 105 -2.17 -1.35 -8.23
C THR A 105 -0.86 -0.64 -7.94
N HIS A 106 0.28 -1.20 -8.38
CA HIS A 106 1.57 -0.51 -8.28
C HIS A 106 1.60 0.77 -9.11
N GLY A 107 1.06 0.72 -10.34
CA GLY A 107 0.95 1.89 -11.23
C GLY A 107 0.07 3.03 -10.68
N LEU A 108 -0.88 2.74 -9.79
CA LEU A 108 -1.72 3.74 -9.12
C LEU A 108 -1.06 4.39 -7.90
N THR A 109 0.03 3.81 -7.38
CA THR A 109 0.73 4.32 -6.19
C THR A 109 1.16 5.79 -6.32
N PRO A 110 1.79 6.24 -7.44
CA PRO A 110 2.21 7.63 -7.58
C PRO A 110 1.05 8.62 -7.58
N MET A 111 -0.08 8.24 -8.22
CA MET A 111 -1.29 9.05 -8.25
C MET A 111 -1.86 9.26 -6.86
N LEU A 112 -2.05 8.19 -6.08
CA LEU A 112 -2.56 8.31 -4.72
C LEU A 112 -1.60 9.06 -3.79
N ARG A 113 -0.29 8.85 -3.94
CA ARG A 113 0.72 9.63 -3.21
C ARG A 113 0.52 11.13 -3.44
N SER A 114 0.33 11.55 -4.69
CA SER A 114 0.11 12.97 -5.03
C SER A 114 -1.18 13.57 -4.47
N LEU A 115 -2.20 12.75 -4.19
CA LEU A 115 -3.45 13.21 -3.57
C LEU A 115 -3.29 13.42 -2.05
N MET A 116 -2.40 12.66 -1.41
CA MET A 116 -2.15 12.75 0.03
C MET A 116 -1.20 13.89 0.40
N THR A 117 -0.45 14.42 -0.57
CA THR A 117 0.52 15.52 -0.40
C THR A 117 -0.02 16.87 -0.85
N LYS A 118 -1.34 16.99 -1.11
CA LYS A 118 -2.05 18.26 -1.38
C LYS A 118 -2.67 18.79 -0.10
#